data_AF-A0A7Y3M5M4-F1
#
_entry.id   AF-A0A7Y3M5M4-F1
#
_cell.length_a   1.000
_cell.length_b   1.000
_cell.length_c   1.000
_cell.angle_alpha   90.00
_cell.angle_beta   90.00
_cell.angle_gamma   90.00
#
_symmetry.space_group_name_H-M   'P 1'
#
loop_
_entity.id
_entity.type
_entity.pdbx_description
1 polymer ?
#
loop_
_entity_poly.entity_id
_entity_poly.type
_entity_poly.pdbx_seq_one_letter_code
_entity_poly.pdbx_strand_id
1 'polypeptide(L)'
;MFQRLISFLLLLTVGYLSDAQTPTLKSSLSEIHYDANVNNPLTTKEFKQIKEVYGEYADKYVLDHPERLKSVKNILRNRVIVEEISDPKYSKEGELLSTVSLFTSFVKDLTRDDIFNPQTFNPLKYNFEFYSKHASAFRVDGTNYIIIIKSQYQ
;
A
#
# COMPACT_ATOMS: atom_id res chain seq x y z
N MET A 1 46.93 7.73 51.40
CA MET A 1 47.99 8.19 50.47
C MET A 1 47.70 7.54 49.13
N PHE A 2 46.72 8.08 48.42
CA PHE A 2 46.94 8.83 47.17
C PHE A 2 47.64 7.99 46.07
N GLN A 3 46.78 7.47 45.20
CA GLN A 3 46.81 7.74 43.76
C GLN A 3 47.96 7.13 42.94
N ARG A 4 47.55 6.59 41.79
CA ARG A 4 48.33 6.10 40.64
C ARG A 4 48.66 4.62 40.68
N LEU A 5 47.81 3.83 40.03
CA LEU A 5 48.21 2.95 38.93
C LEU A 5 46.95 2.33 38.31
N ILE A 6 46.11 3.22 37.75
CA ILE A 6 45.23 2.88 36.64
C ILE A 6 46.10 2.95 35.39
N SER A 7 45.76 2.12 34.41
CA SER A 7 46.28 2.05 33.04
C SER A 7 47.34 0.97 32.85
N PHE A 8 46.90 -0.18 32.31
CA PHE A 8 47.34 -0.72 31.02
C PHE A 8 46.84 -2.16 30.91
N LEU A 9 45.52 -2.32 30.75
CA LEU A 9 44.96 -3.54 30.18
C LEU A 9 43.91 -3.14 29.14
N LEU A 10 44.40 -2.56 28.05
CA LEU A 10 43.64 -2.37 26.83
C LEU A 10 44.62 -2.42 25.67
N LEU A 11 44.36 -3.36 24.75
CA LEU A 11 44.81 -3.47 23.35
C LEU A 11 45.05 -4.94 23.00
N LEU A 12 44.00 -5.73 23.23
CA LEU A 12 43.78 -6.97 22.52
C LEU A 12 42.99 -6.63 21.25
N THR A 13 43.47 -7.23 20.17
CA THR A 13 42.74 -7.63 18.97
C THR A 13 42.38 -6.57 17.91
N VAL A 14 43.28 -6.51 16.92
CA VAL A 14 43.03 -6.76 15.49
C VAL A 14 41.86 -5.98 14.88
N GLY A 15 42.22 -4.98 14.08
CA GLY A 15 41.33 -4.35 13.12
C GLY A 15 40.72 -5.38 12.17
N TYR A 16 39.39 -5.48 12.22
CA TYR A 16 38.59 -5.92 11.09
C TYR A 16 37.95 -4.67 10.50
N LEU A 17 38.53 -4.25 9.38
CA LEU A 17 37.94 -3.33 8.42
C LEU A 17 36.51 -3.81 8.11
N SER A 18 35.52 -3.02 8.53
CA SER A 18 34.15 -3.15 8.06
C SER A 18 33.90 -2.08 6.99
N ASP A 19 34.58 -2.18 5.85
CA ASP A 19 34.14 -1.47 4.64
C ASP A 19 33.27 -2.40 3.81
N ALA A 20 32.09 -2.70 4.35
CA ALA A 20 30.98 -3.24 3.58
C ALA A 20 30.06 -2.09 3.16
N GLN A 21 30.57 -1.18 2.32
CA GLN A 21 29.73 -0.31 1.49
C GLN A 21 30.11 -0.53 0.03
N THR A 22 29.66 -1.64 -0.54
CA THR A 22 29.41 -1.66 -1.99
C THR A 22 28.46 -0.52 -2.31
N PRO A 23 28.78 0.42 -3.22
CA PRO A 23 27.83 1.42 -3.66
C PRO A 23 26.84 0.74 -4.61
N THR A 24 25.97 -0.12 -4.07
CA THR A 24 24.83 -0.61 -4.82
C THR A 24 23.90 0.56 -5.03
N LEU A 25 23.93 1.12 -6.25
CA LEU A 25 22.92 1.99 -6.86
C LEU A 25 21.95 2.60 -5.85
N LYS A 26 22.24 3.82 -5.38
CA LYS A 26 21.17 4.75 -5.02
C LYS A 26 20.35 4.99 -6.30
N SER A 27 19.44 4.07 -6.62
CA SER A 27 18.19 4.45 -7.27
C SER A 27 17.73 5.68 -6.50
N SER A 28 17.66 6.85 -7.15
CA SER A 28 17.03 7.98 -6.48
C SER A 28 15.68 7.48 -5.98
N LEU A 29 15.44 7.63 -4.68
CA LEU A 29 14.13 7.29 -4.13
C LEU A 29 13.20 8.33 -4.76
N SER A 30 12.36 7.90 -5.69
CA SER A 30 11.32 8.77 -6.25
C SER A 30 10.46 9.25 -5.10
N GLU A 31 10.27 10.56 -4.99
CA GLU A 31 9.40 11.13 -3.98
C GLU A 31 7.95 10.75 -4.31
N ILE A 32 7.16 10.48 -3.26
CA ILE A 32 5.74 10.19 -3.44
C ILE A 32 5.01 11.52 -3.50
N HIS A 33 4.39 11.81 -4.65
CA HIS A 33 3.56 12.99 -4.81
C HIS A 33 2.12 12.68 -4.37
N TYR A 34 1.55 13.60 -3.60
CA TYR A 34 0.17 13.50 -3.13
C TYR A 34 -0.61 14.71 -3.63
N ASP A 35 -1.74 14.45 -4.30
CA ASP A 35 -2.65 15.51 -4.70
C ASP A 35 -3.22 16.24 -3.48
N ALA A 36 -3.49 17.54 -3.61
CA ALA A 36 -4.00 18.37 -2.51
C ALA A 36 -5.29 17.81 -1.88
N ASN A 37 -6.10 17.08 -2.66
CA ASN A 37 -7.34 16.48 -2.20
C ASN A 37 -7.13 15.49 -1.05
N VAL A 38 -5.95 14.89 -0.84
CA VAL A 38 -5.72 13.96 0.26
C VAL A 38 -5.77 14.65 1.61
N ASN A 39 -5.64 15.98 1.67
CA ASN A 39 -5.72 16.72 2.93
C ASN A 39 -7.16 16.97 3.38
N ASN A 40 -8.14 16.77 2.49
CA ASN A 40 -9.56 16.90 2.85
C ASN A 40 -9.99 15.78 3.81
N PRO A 41 -10.98 16.04 4.69
CA PRO A 41 -11.57 15.01 5.55
C PRO A 41 -12.03 13.77 4.80
N LEU A 42 -12.17 12.64 5.50
CA LEU A 42 -12.78 11.45 4.91
C LEU A 42 -14.25 11.72 4.57
N THR A 43 -14.66 11.23 3.41
CA THR A 43 -16.08 11.10 3.08
C THR A 43 -16.68 9.92 3.87
N THR A 44 -18.01 9.91 4.00
CA THR A 44 -18.73 8.78 4.61
C THR A 44 -18.44 7.46 3.88
N LYS A 45 -18.27 7.49 2.55
CA LYS A 45 -17.95 6.31 1.75
C LYS A 45 -16.57 5.75 2.12
N GLU A 46 -15.55 6.60 2.15
CA GLU A 46 -14.17 6.17 2.47
C GLU A 46 -14.05 5.69 3.90
N PHE A 47 -14.72 6.35 4.86
CA PHE A 47 -14.76 5.88 6.24
C PHE A 47 -15.37 4.48 6.34
N LYS A 48 -16.50 4.24 5.65
CA LYS A 48 -17.12 2.90 5.58
C LYS A 48 -16.20 1.87 4.94
N GLN A 49 -15.54 2.21 3.84
CA GLN A 49 -14.59 1.31 3.17
C GLN A 49 -13.42 0.91 4.07
N ILE A 50 -12.90 1.84 4.87
CA ILE A 50 -11.86 1.55 5.87
C ILE A 50 -12.42 0.66 6.99
N LYS A 51 -13.59 0.99 7.54
CA LYS A 51 -14.22 0.21 8.61
C LYS A 51 -14.59 -1.21 8.19
N GLU A 52 -15.00 -1.42 6.95
CA GLU A 52 -15.32 -2.76 6.42
C GLU A 52 -14.10 -3.69 6.46
N VAL A 53 -12.91 -3.16 6.14
CA VAL A 53 -11.68 -3.97 6.01
C VAL A 53 -10.93 -4.11 7.34
N TYR A 54 -10.88 -3.03 8.13
CA TYR A 54 -10.12 -3.00 9.37
C TYR A 54 -10.98 -3.24 10.62
N GLY A 55 -12.31 -3.15 10.53
CA GLY A 55 -13.23 -3.42 11.64
C GLY A 55 -12.95 -2.53 12.86
N GLU A 56 -12.87 -3.16 14.04
CA GLU A 56 -12.49 -2.50 15.30
C GLU A 56 -11.06 -1.94 15.30
N TYR A 57 -10.19 -2.42 14.42
CA TYR A 57 -8.79 -2.01 14.32
C TYR A 57 -8.56 -0.78 13.44
N ALA A 58 -9.62 -0.22 12.84
CA ALA A 58 -9.50 0.90 11.91
C ALA A 58 -8.81 2.13 12.52
N ASP A 59 -9.14 2.48 13.77
CA ASP A 59 -8.53 3.62 14.46
C ASP A 59 -7.03 3.38 14.65
N LYS A 60 -6.71 2.23 15.27
CA LYS A 60 -5.35 1.81 15.58
C LYS A 60 -4.43 1.69 14.36
N TYR A 61 -4.90 1.26 13.20
CA TYR A 61 -4.01 0.99 12.05
C TYR A 61 -4.16 1.96 10.90
N VAL A 62 -5.18 2.82 10.90
CA VAL A 62 -5.42 3.77 9.81
C VAL A 62 -5.78 5.15 10.33
N LEU A 63 -6.88 5.28 11.07
CA LEU A 63 -7.51 6.59 11.31
C LEU A 63 -6.69 7.47 12.27
N ASP A 64 -6.04 6.88 13.28
CA ASP A 64 -5.18 7.60 14.24
C ASP A 64 -3.74 7.83 13.72
N HIS A 65 -3.44 7.40 12.49
CA HIS A 65 -2.12 7.48 11.89
C HIS A 65 -2.14 8.42 10.66
N PRO A 66 -1.83 9.72 10.82
CA PRO A 66 -2.03 10.72 9.76
C PRO A 66 -1.41 10.36 8.40
N GLU A 67 -0.16 9.89 8.39
CA GLU A 67 0.53 9.49 7.15
C GLU A 67 -0.09 8.24 6.51
N ARG A 68 -0.52 7.28 7.34
CA ARG A 68 -1.21 6.08 6.86
C ARG A 68 -2.56 6.44 6.27
N LEU A 69 -3.33 7.28 6.96
CA LEU A 69 -4.61 7.80 6.49
C LEU A 69 -4.44 8.60 5.18
N LYS A 70 -3.40 9.41 5.07
CA LYS A 70 -3.04 10.13 3.84
C LYS A 70 -2.77 9.17 2.68
N SER A 71 -2.00 8.10 2.93
CA SER A 71 -1.71 7.06 1.94
C SER A 71 -2.99 6.33 1.48
N VAL A 72 -3.86 5.93 2.42
CA VAL A 72 -5.14 5.28 2.11
C VAL A 72 -6.06 6.22 1.32
N LYS A 73 -6.14 7.50 1.68
CA LYS A 73 -6.89 8.50 0.90
C LYS A 73 -6.34 8.61 -0.52
N ASN A 74 -5.02 8.60 -0.70
CA ASN A 74 -4.42 8.63 -2.03
C ASN A 74 -4.83 7.41 -2.86
N ILE A 75 -4.81 6.21 -2.25
CA ILE A 75 -5.28 4.97 -2.90
C ILE A 75 -6.72 5.14 -3.39
N LEU A 76 -7.63 5.52 -2.48
CA LEU A 76 -9.07 5.61 -2.76
C LEU A 76 -9.45 6.73 -3.74
N ARG A 77 -8.74 7.87 -3.73
CA ARG A 77 -9.11 9.07 -4.50
C ARG A 77 -8.43 9.15 -5.86
N ASN A 78 -7.15 8.78 -5.92
CA ASN A 78 -6.29 9.18 -7.05
C ASN A 78 -5.69 7.99 -7.81
N ARG A 79 -5.58 6.82 -7.15
CA ARG A 79 -4.81 5.68 -7.68
C ARG A 79 -5.63 4.50 -8.15
N VAL A 80 -6.77 4.24 -7.52
CA VAL A 80 -7.69 3.20 -7.97
C VAL A 80 -8.67 3.82 -8.97
N ILE A 81 -8.58 3.36 -10.21
CA ILE A 81 -9.53 3.72 -11.27
C ILE A 81 -10.37 2.50 -11.59
N VAL A 82 -11.67 2.68 -11.71
CA VAL A 82 -12.61 1.67 -12.17
C VAL A 82 -13.26 2.19 -13.44
N GLU A 83 -13.04 1.51 -14.56
CA GLU A 83 -13.48 1.94 -15.89
C GLU A 83 -14.22 0.83 -16.62
N GLU A 84 -15.23 1.21 -17.39
CA GLU A 84 -15.93 0.30 -18.29
C GLU A 84 -15.24 0.27 -19.64
N ILE A 85 -14.81 -0.89 -20.09
CA ILE A 85 -14.20 -1.08 -21.40
C ILE A 85 -15.30 -1.21 -22.44
N SER A 86 -15.40 -0.21 -23.32
CA SER A 86 -16.36 -0.22 -24.43
C SER A 86 -15.92 -1.10 -25.61
N ASP A 87 -14.60 -1.27 -25.80
CA ASP A 87 -14.04 -2.04 -26.92
C ASP A 87 -13.66 -3.48 -26.49
N PRO A 88 -14.34 -4.51 -27.04
CA PRO A 88 -14.11 -5.92 -26.70
C PRO A 88 -12.68 -6.42 -26.95
N LYS A 89 -11.88 -5.69 -27.74
CA LYS A 89 -10.48 -6.03 -27.99
C LYS A 89 -9.63 -5.93 -26.72
N TYR A 90 -9.93 -4.97 -25.85
CA TYR A 90 -9.22 -4.80 -24.57
C TYR A 90 -9.88 -5.57 -23.43
N SER A 91 -11.03 -6.20 -23.68
CA SER A 91 -11.79 -6.94 -22.69
C SER A 91 -11.39 -8.41 -22.56
N LYS A 92 -10.28 -8.89 -23.15
CA LYS A 92 -9.95 -10.34 -23.14
C LYS A 92 -8.62 -10.72 -22.49
N GLU A 93 -7.69 -9.79 -22.34
CA GLU A 93 -6.37 -10.06 -21.76
C GLU A 93 -6.20 -9.31 -20.42
N GLY A 94 -5.55 -9.94 -19.45
CA GLY A 94 -5.31 -9.36 -18.12
C GLY A 94 -5.63 -10.32 -16.96
N GLU A 95 -5.05 -10.03 -15.80
CA GLU A 95 -5.32 -10.77 -14.57
C GLU A 95 -6.77 -10.53 -14.09
N LEU A 96 -7.43 -11.56 -13.57
CA LEU A 96 -8.81 -11.44 -13.07
C LEU A 96 -8.83 -10.92 -11.63
N LEU A 97 -9.86 -10.16 -11.27
CA LEU A 97 -10.03 -9.70 -9.89
C LEU A 97 -10.20 -10.88 -8.92
N SER A 98 -10.82 -11.98 -9.36
CA SER A 98 -10.98 -13.21 -8.59
C SER A 98 -9.66 -13.88 -8.19
N THR A 99 -8.57 -13.68 -8.94
CA THR A 99 -7.25 -14.25 -8.58
C THR A 99 -6.57 -13.47 -7.46
N VAL A 100 -6.93 -12.20 -7.27
CA VAL A 100 -6.40 -11.38 -6.17
C VAL A 100 -7.06 -11.79 -4.87
N SER A 101 -6.28 -12.31 -3.92
CA SER A 101 -6.78 -12.73 -2.60
C SER A 101 -7.36 -11.55 -1.79
N LEU A 102 -8.29 -11.85 -0.86
CA LEU A 102 -8.84 -10.85 0.05
C LEU A 102 -7.87 -10.54 1.20
N PHE A 103 -7.88 -9.30 1.67
CA PHE A 103 -7.10 -8.83 2.82
C PHE A 103 -7.84 -9.10 4.13
N THR A 104 -7.81 -10.36 4.59
CA THR A 104 -8.54 -10.84 5.78
C THR A 104 -7.76 -10.72 7.09
N SER A 105 -6.66 -9.95 7.12
CA SER A 105 -5.77 -9.83 8.28
C SER A 105 -6.44 -9.26 9.53
N PHE A 106 -7.49 -8.46 9.37
CA PHE A 106 -8.22 -7.82 10.47
C PHE A 106 -9.64 -8.36 10.64
N VAL A 107 -10.36 -8.57 9.52
CA VAL A 107 -11.72 -9.11 9.49
C VAL A 107 -11.67 -10.46 8.76
N LYS A 108 -11.87 -11.56 9.47
CA LYS A 108 -11.65 -12.93 8.97
C LYS A 108 -12.73 -13.40 7.98
N ASP A 109 -13.94 -12.92 8.17
CA ASP A 109 -15.14 -13.24 7.39
C ASP A 109 -15.40 -12.21 6.29
N LEU A 110 -14.39 -11.41 5.90
CA LEU A 110 -14.49 -10.50 4.77
C LEU A 110 -14.78 -11.28 3.49
N THR A 111 -15.85 -10.94 2.79
CA THR A 111 -16.28 -11.59 1.55
C THR A 111 -16.16 -10.64 0.35
N ARG A 112 -16.12 -11.19 -0.87
CA ARG A 112 -16.30 -10.40 -2.10
C ARG A 112 -17.75 -9.94 -2.19
N ASP A 113 -17.99 -8.87 -2.96
CA ASP A 113 -19.33 -8.45 -3.29
C ASP A 113 -19.96 -9.52 -4.21
N ASP A 114 -21.20 -9.94 -3.93
CA ASP A 114 -21.90 -10.96 -4.72
C ASP A 114 -22.10 -10.51 -6.17
N ILE A 115 -22.34 -9.22 -6.36
CA ILE A 115 -22.46 -8.56 -7.66
C ILE A 115 -21.54 -7.35 -7.66
N PHE A 116 -20.62 -7.31 -8.63
CA PHE A 116 -19.75 -6.16 -8.79
C PHE A 116 -20.55 -4.90 -9.12
N ASN A 117 -20.30 -3.83 -8.38
CA ASN A 117 -20.85 -2.51 -8.66
C ASN A 117 -19.73 -1.46 -8.53
N PRO A 118 -19.37 -0.74 -9.60
CA PRO A 118 -18.26 0.23 -9.57
C PRO A 118 -18.49 1.36 -8.56
N GLN A 119 -19.74 1.67 -8.22
CA GLN A 119 -20.09 2.75 -7.28
C GLN A 119 -19.89 2.35 -5.82
N THR A 120 -19.99 1.07 -5.50
CA THR A 120 -19.83 0.56 -4.12
C THR A 120 -18.55 -0.24 -3.91
N PHE A 121 -17.84 -0.58 -4.99
CA PHE A 121 -16.59 -1.32 -4.95
C PHE A 121 -15.61 -0.75 -3.90
N ASN A 122 -15.12 -1.63 -3.02
CA ASN A 122 -14.12 -1.29 -2.03
C ASN A 122 -12.77 -1.96 -2.39
N PRO A 123 -11.82 -1.21 -2.96
CA PRO A 123 -10.53 -1.78 -3.37
C PRO A 123 -9.68 -2.26 -2.19
N LEU A 124 -9.92 -1.75 -0.98
CA LEU A 124 -9.13 -2.14 0.21
C LEU A 124 -9.39 -3.58 0.64
N LYS A 125 -10.47 -4.21 0.15
CA LYS A 125 -10.79 -5.61 0.45
C LYS A 125 -9.78 -6.60 -0.15
N TYR A 126 -8.99 -6.17 -1.13
CA TYR A 126 -8.14 -7.03 -1.94
C TYR A 126 -6.66 -6.77 -1.65
N ASN A 127 -5.84 -7.81 -1.73
CA ASN A 127 -4.38 -7.76 -1.58
C ASN A 127 -3.70 -7.21 -2.84
N PHE A 128 -4.12 -6.04 -3.31
CA PHE A 128 -3.41 -5.34 -4.37
C PHE A 128 -2.04 -4.84 -3.88
N GLU A 129 -1.06 -4.81 -4.78
CA GLU A 129 0.26 -4.24 -4.53
C GLU A 129 0.23 -2.70 -4.58
N PHE A 130 -0.53 -2.08 -3.67
CA PHE A 130 -0.70 -0.62 -3.63
C PHE A 130 0.61 0.16 -3.45
N TYR A 131 1.72 -0.46 -3.06
CA TYR A 131 3.01 0.23 -2.86
C TYR A 131 4.02 -0.11 -3.96
N SER A 132 3.55 -0.67 -5.08
CA SER A 132 4.40 -0.99 -6.23
C SER A 132 4.86 0.26 -6.98
N LYS A 133 6.04 0.17 -7.60
CA LYS A 133 6.57 1.12 -8.58
C LYS A 133 5.83 1.07 -9.91
N HIS A 134 5.12 -0.02 -10.18
CA HIS A 134 4.44 -0.24 -11.44
C HIS A 134 2.93 -0.12 -11.26
N ALA A 135 2.24 0.29 -12.31
CA ALA A 135 0.79 0.18 -12.36
C ALA A 135 0.41 -1.29 -12.63
N SER A 136 -0.74 -1.70 -12.11
CA SER A 136 -1.35 -3.00 -12.38
C SER A 136 -2.81 -2.81 -12.80
N ALA A 137 -3.34 -3.79 -13.52
CA ALA A 137 -4.71 -3.75 -14.00
C ALA A 137 -5.37 -5.13 -13.88
N PHE A 138 -6.60 -5.14 -13.40
CA PHE A 138 -7.37 -6.36 -13.12
C PHE A 138 -8.73 -6.28 -13.78
N ARG A 139 -9.11 -7.33 -14.47
CA ARG A 139 -10.43 -7.45 -15.08
C ARG A 139 -11.43 -7.95 -14.06
N VAL A 140 -12.58 -7.31 -13.98
CA VAL A 140 -13.67 -7.76 -13.12
C VAL A 140 -14.38 -8.93 -13.77
N ASP A 141 -14.38 -10.06 -13.09
CA ASP A 141 -14.99 -11.32 -13.54
C ASP A 141 -16.43 -11.13 -14.03
N GLY A 142 -16.72 -11.65 -15.23
CA GLY A 142 -18.07 -11.62 -15.79
C GLY A 142 -18.59 -10.24 -16.21
N THR A 143 -17.76 -9.20 -16.22
CA THR A 143 -18.15 -7.84 -16.64
C THR A 143 -17.15 -7.25 -17.65
N ASN A 144 -17.47 -6.06 -18.17
CA ASN A 144 -16.55 -5.27 -19.00
C ASN A 144 -15.75 -4.25 -18.18
N TYR A 145 -15.75 -4.33 -16.84
CA TYR A 145 -14.99 -3.41 -16.00
C TYR A 145 -13.53 -3.84 -15.83
N ILE A 146 -12.66 -2.84 -15.76
CA ILE A 146 -11.25 -2.96 -15.38
C ILE A 146 -10.96 -2.09 -14.16
N ILE A 147 -10.13 -2.60 -13.27
CA ILE A 147 -9.61 -1.88 -12.11
C ILE A 147 -8.13 -1.62 -12.38
N ILE A 148 -7.75 -0.35 -12.46
CA ILE A 148 -6.36 0.06 -12.63
C ILE A 148 -5.86 0.57 -11.28
N ILE A 149 -4.75 0.03 -10.82
CA ILE A 149 -4.01 0.50 -9.65
C ILE A 149 -2.76 1.20 -10.18
N LYS A 150 -2.78 2.53 -10.20
CA LYS A 150 -1.63 3.30 -10.66
C LYS A 150 -0.46 3.20 -9.68
N SER A 151 0.77 3.45 -10.14
CA SER A 151 2.01 3.41 -9.34
C SER A 151 1.98 4.29 -8.08
N GLN A 152 2.77 3.94 -7.05
CA GLN A 152 2.94 4.78 -5.86
C GLN A 152 3.62 6.11 -6.14
N TYR A 153 4.40 6.20 -7.21
CA TYR A 153 5.28 7.34 -7.52
C TYR A 153 4.80 8.17 -8.72
N GLN A 154 3.51 8.12 -9.00
CA GLN A 154 2.89 8.95 -10.04
C GLN A 154 2.72 10.40 -9.57
#